data_AF-A0A971XI37-F1
#
_entry.id   AF-A0A971XI37-F1
#
_cell.length_a   1.000
_cell.length_b   1.000
_cell.length_c   1.000
_cell.angle_alpha   90.00
_cell.angle_beta   90.00
_cell.angle_gamma   90.00
#
_symmetry.space_group_name_H-M   'P 1'
#
loop_
_entity.id
_entity.type
_entity.pdbx_description
1 polymer ?
#
loop_
_entity_poly.entity_id
_entity_poly.type
_entity_poly.pdbx_seq_one_letter_code
_entity_poly.pdbx_strand_id
1 'polypeptide(L)'
;MKKLLFFWKELMATFWFLPLLIIGFAVCSAIGLLSLDNYVTVPREGVFRFFLVSSSDSARSLLSTISGAMIGVAGTVFSVTLVALTLASSQFGPRLIKNFMYVRLNQIVLGSYVSTYLYCLIVLNAIKDNDVYSFIPSISILVAMLAAVINIILLILFIHNIAI
;
A
#
# COMPACT_ATOMS: atom_id res chain seq x y z
N MET A 1 -9.81 14.81 -28.98
CA MET A 1 -10.04 13.42 -28.51
C MET A 1 -8.84 12.50 -28.72
N LYS A 2 -8.20 12.45 -29.90
CA LYS A 2 -7.01 11.59 -30.13
C LYS A 2 -5.76 11.97 -29.31
N LYS A 3 -5.53 13.26 -29.02
CA LYS A 3 -4.42 13.72 -28.14
C LYS A 3 -4.58 13.25 -26.69
N LEU A 4 -5.80 13.24 -26.15
CA LEU A 4 -6.07 12.79 -24.77
C LEU A 4 -5.84 11.28 -24.64
N LEU A 5 -6.28 10.51 -25.64
CA LEU A 5 -6.04 9.06 -25.71
C LEU A 5 -4.56 8.70 -25.94
N PHE A 6 -3.82 9.55 -26.67
CA PHE A 6 -2.38 9.40 -26.85
C PHE A 6 -1.62 9.68 -25.54
N PHE A 7 -1.94 10.78 -24.85
CA PHE A 7 -1.36 11.12 -23.55
C PHE A 7 -1.72 10.07 -22.48
N TRP A 8 -2.95 9.54 -22.51
CA TRP A 8 -3.37 8.40 -21.67
C TRP A 8 -2.57 7.12 -21.95
N LYS A 9 -2.27 6.83 -23.23
CA LYS A 9 -1.42 5.70 -23.60
C LYS A 9 0.04 5.90 -23.20
N GLU A 10 0.55 7.13 -23.24
CA GLU A 10 1.92 7.48 -22.81
C GLU A 10 2.05 7.44 -21.28
N LEU A 11 1.02 7.90 -20.55
CA LEU A 11 0.92 7.76 -19.10
C LEU A 11 0.81 6.28 -18.70
N MET A 12 -0.07 5.50 -19.33
CA MET A 12 -0.16 4.05 -19.06
C MET A 12 1.07 3.25 -19.49
N ALA A 13 1.92 3.80 -20.36
CA ALA A 13 3.21 3.20 -20.72
C ALA A 13 4.31 3.48 -19.68
N THR A 14 4.05 4.33 -18.68
CA THR A 14 5.02 4.69 -17.65
C THR A 14 4.89 3.77 -16.44
N PHE A 15 6.02 3.21 -15.99
CA PHE A 15 6.13 2.32 -14.82
C PHE A 15 5.41 2.84 -13.57
N TRP A 16 5.31 4.16 -13.43
CA TRP A 16 4.80 4.86 -12.25
C TRP A 16 3.30 5.12 -12.25
N PHE A 17 2.61 4.95 -13.39
CA PHE A 17 1.19 5.30 -13.47
C PHE A 17 0.30 4.37 -12.64
N LEU A 18 0.50 3.06 -12.75
CA LEU A 18 -0.27 2.09 -11.96
C LEU A 18 -0.01 2.23 -10.44
N PRO A 19 1.25 2.36 -9.97
CA PRO A 19 1.53 2.67 -8.57
C PRO A 19 0.85 3.96 -8.08
N LEU A 20 0.91 5.04 -8.87
CA LEU A 20 0.27 6.31 -8.51
C LEU A 20 -1.25 6.17 -8.38
N LEU A 21 -1.89 5.38 -9.25
CA LEU A 21 -3.32 5.10 -9.16
C LEU A 21 -3.66 4.33 -7.88
N ILE A 22 -2.89 3.29 -7.53
CA ILE A 22 -3.07 2.51 -6.30
C ILE A 22 -2.89 3.40 -5.06
N ILE A 23 -1.88 4.27 -5.06
CA ILE A 23 -1.65 5.25 -4.00
C ILE A 23 -2.84 6.21 -3.88
N GLY A 24 -3.29 6.79 -5.00
CA GLY A 24 -4.44 7.69 -5.01
C GLY A 24 -5.70 7.03 -4.47
N PHE A 25 -5.95 5.77 -4.86
CA PHE A 25 -7.06 4.98 -4.34
C PHE A 25 -6.94 4.76 -2.82
N ALA A 26 -5.76 4.42 -2.32
CA ALA A 26 -5.55 4.23 -0.89
C ALA A 26 -5.78 5.53 -0.09
N VAL A 27 -5.30 6.67 -0.59
CA VAL A 27 -5.54 7.99 0.03
C VAL A 27 -7.04 8.30 0.09
N CYS A 28 -7.75 8.12 -1.03
CA CYS A 28 -9.21 8.30 -1.06
C CYS A 28 -9.93 7.34 -0.09
N SER A 29 -9.49 6.08 -0.03
CA SER A 29 -10.08 5.09 0.89
C SER A 29 -9.85 5.46 2.35
N ALA A 30 -8.66 5.99 2.70
CA ALA A 30 -8.34 6.43 4.05
C ALA A 30 -9.25 7.57 4.48
N ILE A 31 -9.41 8.59 3.64
CA ILE A 31 -10.31 9.73 3.92
C ILE A 31 -11.76 9.25 4.06
N GLY A 32 -12.21 8.35 3.17
CA GLY A 32 -13.56 7.79 3.21
C GLY A 32 -13.83 6.97 4.48
N LEU A 33 -12.89 6.10 4.87
CA LEU A 33 -13.01 5.26 6.06
C LEU A 33 -12.91 6.07 7.36
N LEU A 34 -12.00 7.04 7.42
CA LEU A 34 -11.93 7.96 8.57
C LEU A 34 -13.20 8.80 8.72
N SER A 35 -13.82 9.20 7.61
CA SER A 35 -15.12 9.87 7.65
C SER A 35 -16.18 8.92 8.19
N LEU A 36 -16.19 7.67 7.74
CA LEU A 36 -17.13 6.64 8.21
C LEU A 36 -16.96 6.36 9.71
N ASP A 37 -15.71 6.23 10.19
CA ASP A 37 -15.36 6.01 11.60
C ASP A 37 -15.82 7.18 12.50
N ASN A 38 -15.99 8.40 11.97
CA ASN A 38 -16.56 9.51 12.73
C ASN A 38 -18.08 9.40 12.93
N TYR A 39 -18.80 8.75 12.01
CA TYR A 39 -20.27 8.61 12.10
C TYR A 39 -20.71 7.26 12.68
N VAL A 40 -19.89 6.22 12.52
CA VAL A 40 -20.23 4.84 12.90
C VAL A 40 -19.46 4.45 14.15
N THR A 41 -20.14 4.51 15.30
CA THR A 41 -19.65 3.90 16.54
C THR A 41 -19.84 2.39 16.48
N VAL A 42 -18.76 1.65 16.21
CA VAL A 42 -18.79 0.18 16.17
C VAL A 42 -19.02 -0.35 17.59
N PRO A 43 -20.08 -1.16 17.84
CA PRO A 43 -20.29 -1.75 19.16
C PRO A 43 -19.12 -2.67 19.53
N ARG A 44 -18.55 -2.46 20.72
CA ARG A 44 -17.38 -3.20 21.27
C ARG A 44 -17.72 -4.60 21.79
N GLU A 45 -18.88 -5.15 21.45
CA GLU A 45 -19.39 -6.41 21.99
C GLU A 45 -19.24 -7.56 20.97
N GLY A 46 -18.90 -8.76 21.45
CA GLY A 46 -18.76 -9.98 20.64
C GLY A 46 -17.36 -10.23 20.05
N VAL A 47 -17.29 -11.05 19.00
CA VAL A 47 -16.05 -11.55 18.35
C VAL A 47 -15.16 -10.41 17.83
N PHE A 48 -15.76 -9.26 17.50
CA PHE A 48 -15.04 -8.08 17.03
C PHE A 48 -14.08 -7.49 18.09
N ARG A 49 -14.27 -7.77 19.39
CA ARG A 49 -13.36 -7.29 20.45
C ARG A 49 -11.91 -7.78 20.29
N PHE A 50 -11.69 -8.94 19.66
CA PHE A 50 -10.34 -9.45 19.42
C PHE A 50 -9.62 -8.73 18.28
N PHE A 51 -10.36 -8.25 17.28
CA PHE A 51 -9.81 -7.55 16.12
C PHE A 51 -9.78 -6.03 16.30
N LEU A 52 -10.60 -5.49 17.21
CA LEU A 52 -10.67 -4.06 17.49
C LEU A 52 -9.62 -3.65 18.52
N VAL A 53 -8.85 -2.62 18.20
CA VAL A 53 -7.84 -2.10 19.11
C VAL A 53 -8.49 -1.38 20.28
N SER A 54 -8.04 -1.72 21.49
CA SER A 54 -8.67 -1.25 22.73
C SER A 54 -8.15 0.13 23.19
N SER A 55 -6.91 0.48 22.85
CA SER A 55 -6.25 1.73 23.26
C SER A 55 -5.64 2.50 22.09
N SER A 56 -5.59 3.83 22.22
CA SER A 56 -4.95 4.74 21.27
C SER A 56 -3.47 4.40 21.06
N ASP A 57 -2.75 4.08 22.15
CA ASP A 57 -1.34 3.69 22.07
C ASP A 57 -1.13 2.39 21.30
N SER A 58 -1.94 1.35 21.55
CA SER A 58 -1.84 0.11 20.77
C SER A 58 -2.14 0.35 19.29
N ALA A 59 -3.08 1.25 18.97
CA ALA A 59 -3.42 1.58 17.59
C ALA A 59 -2.26 2.29 16.89
N ARG A 60 -1.64 3.27 17.57
CA ARG A 60 -0.46 3.98 17.09
C ARG A 60 0.72 3.05 16.89
N SER A 61 1.00 2.17 17.86
CA SER A 61 2.06 1.17 17.74
C SER A 61 1.83 0.24 16.56
N LEU A 62 0.63 -0.33 16.41
CA LEU A 62 0.31 -1.22 15.28
C LEU A 62 0.47 -0.53 13.92
N LEU A 63 -0.14 0.64 13.74
CA LEU A 63 -0.04 1.40 12.49
C LEU A 63 1.40 1.81 12.18
N SER A 64 2.17 2.23 13.19
CA SER A 64 3.58 2.58 13.03
C SER A 64 4.43 1.37 12.64
N THR A 65 4.22 0.21 13.29
CA THR A 65 4.91 -1.03 12.95
C THR A 65 4.59 -1.49 11.53
N ILE A 66 3.31 -1.48 11.13
CA ILE A 66 2.90 -1.83 9.76
C ILE A 66 3.53 -0.85 8.76
N SER A 67 3.40 0.46 9.01
CA SER A 67 3.96 1.52 8.17
C SER A 67 5.47 1.33 7.95
N GLY A 68 6.23 1.19 9.04
CA GLY A 68 7.69 0.98 8.99
C GLY A 68 8.08 -0.29 8.23
N ALA A 69 7.35 -1.39 8.44
CA ALA A 69 7.58 -2.63 7.70
C ALA A 69 7.29 -2.47 6.20
N MET A 70 6.18 -1.84 5.83
CA MET A 70 5.77 -1.69 4.43
C MET A 70 6.76 -0.82 3.63
N ILE A 71 7.25 0.30 4.20
CA ILE A 71 8.23 1.15 3.50
C ILE A 71 9.58 0.45 3.36
N GLY A 72 9.99 -0.33 4.36
CA GLY A 72 11.20 -1.16 4.28
C GLY A 72 11.10 -2.20 3.16
N VAL A 73 10.00 -2.95 3.10
CA VAL A 73 9.78 -3.95 2.06
C VAL A 73 9.63 -3.32 0.68
N ALA A 74 8.99 -2.16 0.55
CA ALA A 74 8.95 -1.42 -0.71
C ALA A 74 10.37 -1.11 -1.23
N GLY A 75 11.25 -0.66 -0.33
CA GLY A 75 12.65 -0.36 -0.65
C GLY A 75 13.44 -1.59 -1.09
N THR A 76 13.26 -2.73 -0.42
CA THR A 76 13.93 -3.99 -0.80
C THR A 76 13.42 -4.51 -2.14
N VAL A 77 12.10 -4.52 -2.36
CA VAL A 77 11.46 -4.89 -3.64
C VAL A 77 11.97 -4.01 -4.78
N PHE A 78 12.02 -2.70 -4.58
CA PHE A 78 12.56 -1.77 -5.58
C PHE A 78 14.04 -2.05 -5.89
N SER A 79 14.84 -2.27 -4.85
CA SER A 79 16.27 -2.55 -5.00
C SER A 79 16.53 -3.86 -5.77
N VAL A 80 15.85 -4.94 -5.41
CA VAL A 80 15.94 -6.24 -6.12
C VAL A 80 15.47 -6.10 -7.56
N THR A 81 14.38 -5.38 -7.80
CA THR A 81 13.88 -5.12 -9.16
C THR A 81 14.90 -4.35 -10.00
N LEU A 82 15.55 -3.34 -9.44
CA LEU A 82 16.59 -2.57 -10.11
C LEU A 82 17.80 -3.45 -10.45
N VAL A 83 18.27 -4.27 -9.49
CA VAL A 83 19.38 -5.21 -9.71
C VAL A 83 19.04 -6.24 -10.80
N ALA A 84 17.83 -6.78 -10.81
CA ALA A 84 17.38 -7.71 -11.84
C ALA A 84 17.36 -7.02 -13.22
N LEU A 85 16.91 -5.77 -13.29
CA LEU A 85 16.86 -4.99 -14.53
C LEU A 85 18.27 -4.66 -15.05
N THR A 86 19.21 -4.28 -14.18
CA THR A 86 20.59 -3.99 -14.57
C THR A 86 21.30 -5.24 -15.05
N LEU A 87 21.09 -6.39 -14.41
CA LEU A 87 21.63 -7.68 -14.83
C LEU A 87 21.03 -8.14 -16.18
N ALA A 88 19.72 -7.97 -16.37
CA ALA A 88 19.08 -8.28 -17.65
C ALA A 88 19.63 -7.38 -18.79
N SER A 89 19.83 -6.09 -18.50
CA SER A 89 20.40 -5.14 -19.45
C SER A 89 21.83 -5.49 -19.86
N SER A 90 22.64 -6.03 -18.94
CA SER A 90 24.03 -6.39 -19.22
C SER A 90 24.15 -7.71 -19.99
N GLN A 91 23.24 -8.68 -19.75
CA GLN A 91 23.32 -10.01 -20.38
C GLN A 91 22.57 -10.12 -21.72
N PHE A 92 21.45 -9.43 -21.89
CA PHE A 92 20.52 -9.69 -23.01
C PHE A 92 20.39 -8.55 -24.04
N GLY A 93 21.07 -7.42 -23.80
CA GLY A 93 21.05 -6.25 -24.68
C GLY A 93 19.72 -5.47 -24.71
N PRO A 94 19.66 -4.31 -25.39
CA PRO A 94 18.58 -3.32 -25.24
C PRO A 94 17.17 -3.77 -25.66
N ARG A 95 17.06 -4.87 -26.42
CA ARG A 95 15.79 -5.33 -27.02
C ARG A 95 14.92 -6.14 -26.05
N LEU A 96 15.51 -6.85 -25.07
CA LEU A 96 14.77 -7.63 -24.06
C LEU A 96 14.29 -6.78 -22.87
N ILE A 97 14.91 -5.61 -22.63
CA ILE A 97 14.56 -4.64 -21.59
C ILE A 97 13.12 -4.10 -21.76
N LYS A 98 12.67 -3.93 -23.01
CA LYS A 98 11.31 -3.45 -23.31
C LYS A 98 10.21 -4.40 -22.82
N ASN A 99 10.47 -5.72 -22.76
CA ASN A 99 9.49 -6.68 -22.22
C ASN A 99 9.52 -6.73 -20.69
N PHE A 100 10.68 -6.54 -20.05
CA PHE A 100 10.79 -6.54 -18.58
C PHE A 100 10.14 -5.33 -17.91
N MET A 101 10.13 -4.15 -18.55
CA MET A 101 9.43 -2.95 -18.03
C MET A 101 7.90 -3.08 -17.98
N TYR A 102 7.32 -4.08 -18.66
CA TYR A 102 5.87 -4.30 -18.72
C TYR A 102 5.34 -5.35 -17.73
N VAL A 103 6.17 -5.79 -16.79
CA VAL A 103 5.71 -6.70 -15.74
C VAL A 103 4.82 -5.92 -14.76
N ARG A 104 3.50 -5.96 -15.02
CA ARG A 104 2.46 -5.34 -14.19
C ARG A 104 2.56 -5.75 -12.72
N LEU A 105 3.11 -6.94 -12.44
CA LEU A 105 3.29 -7.45 -11.09
C LEU A 105 4.18 -6.52 -10.23
N ASN A 106 5.34 -6.07 -10.74
CA ASN A 106 6.25 -5.20 -9.99
C ASN A 106 5.61 -3.86 -9.64
N GLN A 107 4.80 -3.33 -10.56
CA GLN A 107 4.05 -2.09 -10.37
C GLN A 107 2.95 -2.25 -9.32
N ILE A 108 2.21 -3.37 -9.33
CA ILE A 108 1.18 -3.67 -8.34
C ILE A 108 1.81 -3.84 -6.95
N VAL A 109 2.88 -4.62 -6.85
CA VAL A 109 3.57 -4.92 -5.60
C VAL A 109 4.10 -3.62 -4.98
N LEU A 110 4.88 -2.85 -5.74
CA LEU A 110 5.45 -1.59 -5.25
C LEU A 110 4.36 -0.56 -4.92
N GLY A 111 3.35 -0.44 -5.78
CA GLY A 111 2.18 0.42 -5.53
C GLY A 111 1.46 0.06 -4.24
N SER A 112 1.21 -1.24 -4.00
CA SER A 112 0.50 -1.75 -2.82
C SER A 112 1.26 -1.51 -1.51
N TYR A 113 2.58 -1.70 -1.49
CA TYR A 113 3.38 -1.41 -0.29
C TYR A 113 3.39 0.09 0.05
N VAL A 114 3.66 0.94 -0.94
CA VAL A 114 3.72 2.39 -0.74
C VAL A 114 2.33 2.94 -0.39
N SER A 115 1.27 2.42 -1.00
CA SER A 115 -0.09 2.83 -0.69
C SER A 115 -0.50 2.44 0.72
N THR A 116 -0.10 1.25 1.19
CA THR A 116 -0.40 0.78 2.55
C THR A 116 0.40 1.58 3.60
N TYR A 117 1.66 1.90 3.30
CA TYR A 117 2.46 2.83 4.11
C TYR A 117 1.76 4.19 4.27
N LEU A 118 1.37 4.82 3.16
CA LEU A 118 0.69 6.12 3.19
C LEU A 118 -0.66 6.06 3.88
N TYR A 119 -1.45 5.00 3.62
CA TYR A 119 -2.71 4.75 4.30
C TYR A 119 -2.52 4.72 5.81
N CYS A 120 -1.52 3.96 6.30
CA CYS A 120 -1.22 3.89 7.73
C CYS A 120 -0.83 5.25 8.32
N LEU A 121 -0.05 6.07 7.61
CA LEU A 121 0.30 7.42 8.07
C LEU A 121 -0.91 8.36 8.17
N ILE A 122 -1.81 8.30 7.20
CA ILE A 122 -3.03 9.12 7.20
C ILE A 122 -3.92 8.72 8.39
N VAL A 123 -4.13 7.42 8.59
CA VAL A 123 -4.93 6.92 9.72
C VAL A 123 -4.25 7.24 11.05
N LEU A 124 -2.92 7.10 11.14
CA LEU A 124 -2.14 7.44 12.34
C LEU A 124 -2.30 8.92 12.72
N ASN A 125 -2.25 9.81 11.72
CA ASN A 125 -2.44 11.25 11.93
C ASN A 125 -3.85 11.60 12.45
N ALA A 126 -4.85 10.78 12.11
CA ALA A 126 -6.21 10.98 12.55
C ALA A 126 -6.45 10.57 14.02
N ILE A 127 -5.59 9.75 14.63
CA ILE A 127 -5.74 9.31 16.03
C ILE A 127 -5.51 10.49 16.98
N LYS A 128 -6.59 10.98 17.58
CA LYS A 128 -6.55 12.03 18.59
C LYS A 128 -6.79 11.43 19.97
N ASP A 129 -5.94 11.80 20.90
CA ASP A 129 -6.01 11.36 22.29
C ASP A 129 -5.84 12.59 23.17
N ASN A 130 -6.97 13.15 23.60
CA ASN A 130 -7.04 14.29 24.49
C ASN A 130 -7.89 13.93 25.71
N ASP A 131 -7.66 14.58 26.85
CA ASP A 131 -8.35 14.32 28.13
C ASP A 131 -9.89 14.39 28.05
N VAL A 132 -10.44 15.04 27.01
CA VAL A 132 -11.88 15.27 26.81
C VAL A 132 -12.47 14.34 25.73
N TYR A 133 -11.69 13.91 24.74
CA TYR A 133 -12.14 13.09 23.61
C TYR A 133 -11.01 12.21 23.07
N SER A 134 -11.21 10.89 23.09
CA SER A 134 -10.37 9.93 22.38
C SER A 134 -11.06 9.47 21.10
N PHE A 135 -10.39 9.63 19.96
CA PHE A 135 -10.86 9.19 18.66
C PHE A 135 -9.96 8.06 18.14
N ILE A 136 -10.52 6.86 18.05
CA ILE A 136 -9.82 5.66 17.60
C ILE A 136 -10.59 5.08 16.39
N PRO A 137 -10.09 5.29 15.15
CA PRO A 137 -10.76 4.87 13.92
C PRO A 137 -10.59 3.36 13.71
N SER A 138 -11.50 2.59 14.30
CA SER A 138 -11.32 1.15 14.44
C SER A 138 -11.49 0.39 13.12
N ILE A 139 -12.40 0.85 12.24
CA ILE A 139 -12.60 0.24 10.92
C ILE A 139 -11.37 0.53 10.05
N SER A 140 -10.86 1.76 10.09
CA SER A 140 -9.67 2.14 9.33
C SER A 140 -8.45 1.31 9.71
N ILE A 141 -8.25 1.01 11.00
CA ILE A 141 -7.17 0.15 11.49
C ILE A 141 -7.34 -1.29 11.01
N LEU A 142 -8.56 -1.83 11.03
CA LEU A 142 -8.83 -3.19 10.55
C LEU A 142 -8.51 -3.32 9.05
N VAL A 143 -8.84 -2.31 8.25
CA VAL A 143 -8.46 -2.27 6.83
C VAL A 143 -6.94 -2.20 6.65
N ALA A 144 -6.21 -1.45 7.48
CA ALA A 144 -4.75 -1.46 7.45
C ALA A 144 -4.18 -2.86 7.73
N MET A 145 -4.74 -3.58 8.71
CA MET A 145 -4.32 -4.95 9.03
C MET A 145 -4.59 -5.91 7.87
N LEU A 146 -5.77 -5.84 7.25
CA LEU A 146 -6.09 -6.65 6.08
C LEU A 146 -5.16 -6.34 4.91
N ALA A 147 -4.90 -5.06 4.64
CA ALA A 147 -3.95 -4.63 3.62
C ALA A 147 -2.53 -5.17 3.90
N ALA A 148 -2.08 -5.18 5.16
CA ALA A 148 -0.81 -5.76 5.54
C ALA A 148 -0.74 -7.27 5.21
N VAL A 149 -1.80 -8.03 5.51
CA VAL A 149 -1.88 -9.47 5.16
C VAL A 149 -1.85 -9.67 3.65
N ILE A 150 -2.58 -8.86 2.88
CA ILE A 150 -2.57 -8.90 1.42
C ILE A 150 -1.15 -8.62 0.88
N ASN A 151 -0.43 -7.64 1.46
CA ASN A 151 0.94 -7.35 1.08
C ASN A 151 1.90 -8.51 1.37
N ILE A 152 1.68 -9.30 2.43
CA ILE A 152 2.48 -10.50 2.67
C ILE A 152 2.26 -11.52 1.55
N ILE A 153 1.02 -11.73 1.10
CA ILE A 153 0.71 -12.61 -0.02
C ILE A 153 1.38 -12.11 -1.31
N LEU A 154 1.29 -10.79 -1.57
CA LEU A 154 1.95 -10.17 -2.72
C LEU A 154 3.47 -10.34 -2.68
N LEU A 155 4.09 -10.32 -1.50
CA LEU A 155 5.52 -10.60 -1.35
C LEU A 155 5.88 -12.00 -1.84
N ILE A 156 5.10 -12.99 -1.41
CA ILE A 156 5.32 -14.40 -1.76
C ILE A 156 5.19 -14.57 -3.27
N LEU A 157 4.16 -13.98 -3.88
CA LEU A 157 3.97 -13.99 -5.34
C LEU A 157 5.11 -13.28 -6.08
N PHE A 158 5.60 -12.15 -5.56
CA PHE A 158 6.72 -11.41 -6.13
C PHE A 158 8.01 -12.25 -6.12
N ILE A 159 8.34 -12.86 -4.98
CA ILE A 159 9.54 -13.70 -4.84
C ILE A 159 9.42 -14.92 -5.76
N HIS A 160 8.27 -15.58 -5.79
CA HIS A 160 8.03 -16.74 -6.65
C HIS A 160 8.23 -16.40 -8.14
N ASN A 161 7.75 -15.24 -8.58
CA ASN A 161 7.87 -14.79 -9.97
C ASN A 161 9.30 -14.36 -10.36
N ILE A 162 10.15 -13.98 -9.40
CA ILE A 162 11.56 -13.66 -9.67
C ILE A 162 12.42 -14.94 -9.66
N ALA A 163 12.04 -15.92 -8.85
CA ALA A 163 12.78 -17.17 -8.71
C ALA A 163 12.56 -18.15 -9.88
N ILE A 164 11.47 -18.00 -10.65
CA ILE A 164 11.10 -18.84 -11.80
C ILE A 164 11.36 -18.08 -13.09
#